data_AF-A0A925K2W3-F1
#
_entry.id   AF-A0A925K2W3-F1
#
_cell.length_a   1.000
_cell.length_b   1.000
_cell.length_c   1.000
_cell.angle_alpha   90.00
_cell.angle_beta   90.00
_cell.angle_gamma   90.00
#
_symmetry.space_group_name_H-M   'P 1'
#
loop_
_entity.id
_entity.type
_entity.pdbx_description
1 polymer ?
#
loop_
_entity_poly.entity_id
_entity_poly.type
_entity_poly.pdbx_seq_one_letter_code
_entity_poly.pdbx_strand_id
1 'polypeptide(L)'
;MGVAELNKQNLLLLIRAHIILYGDAASAVLATQVALEIENYWTQPKATVTIKGIAYTVVFNITSAYSPNLQPEDIFENDNPLFNYFRVEEYSSIDISFVDGLGCNTGYFKLANLSNNSTTAAHEFGHTIGLEHPHDLDLRGKGLPGIMYPRGTLVDPGFQYDPAAAAGAIGGTMNPAHRKVLQKDIDDLYFHKLSFNKNNTAVVGDFSSIWHHKHLQ
;
A
#
# COMPACT_ATOMS: atom_id res chain seq x y z
N MET A 1 -7.26 3.55 -0.16
CA MET A 1 -8.58 3.60 -0.82
C MET A 1 -8.39 3.82 -2.32
N GLY A 2 -9.40 3.51 -3.13
CA GLY A 2 -9.41 3.79 -4.56
C GLY A 2 -10.74 3.47 -5.23
N VAL A 3 -10.72 3.44 -6.56
CA VAL A 3 -11.85 3.04 -7.40
C VAL A 3 -11.46 1.87 -8.28
N ALA A 4 -12.22 0.79 -8.20
CA ALA A 4 -12.16 -0.33 -9.13
C ALA A 4 -13.05 -0.05 -10.36
N GLU A 5 -12.54 -0.30 -11.56
CA GLU A 5 -13.24 -0.14 -12.84
C GLU A 5 -13.11 -1.43 -13.65
N LEU A 6 -14.24 -2.02 -14.08
CA LEU A 6 -14.21 -3.17 -15.00
C LEU A 6 -14.15 -2.68 -16.45
N ASN A 7 -12.99 -2.88 -17.07
CA ASN A 7 -12.84 -2.79 -18.51
C ASN A 7 -13.18 -4.15 -19.13
N LYS A 8 -14.44 -4.32 -19.52
CA LYS A 8 -14.98 -5.59 -20.07
C LYS A 8 -14.42 -5.93 -21.44
N GLN A 9 -14.01 -4.93 -22.22
CA GLN A 9 -13.46 -5.10 -23.57
C GLN A 9 -12.06 -5.71 -23.52
N ASN A 10 -11.22 -5.23 -22.59
CA ASN A 10 -9.83 -5.67 -22.45
C ASN A 10 -9.64 -6.73 -21.36
N LEU A 11 -10.72 -7.14 -20.68
CA LEU A 11 -10.69 -8.06 -19.53
C LEU A 11 -9.74 -7.59 -18.42
N LEU A 12 -9.81 -6.30 -18.09
CA LEU A 12 -9.03 -5.70 -16.99
C LEU A 12 -9.94 -5.27 -15.83
N LEU A 13 -9.47 -5.50 -14.61
CA LEU A 13 -9.94 -4.80 -13.42
C LEU A 13 -8.91 -3.72 -13.11
N LEU A 14 -9.26 -2.47 -13.41
CA LEU A 14 -8.38 -1.32 -13.15
C LEU A 14 -8.63 -0.81 -11.73
N ILE A 15 -7.59 -0.77 -10.90
CA ILE A 15 -7.64 -0.17 -9.57
C ILE A 15 -6.96 1.20 -9.63
N ARG A 16 -7.73 2.26 -9.48
CA ARG A 16 -7.25 3.64 -9.57
C ARG A 16 -7.14 4.28 -8.20
N ALA A 17 -6.04 5.00 -7.98
CA ALA A 17 -5.86 5.86 -6.81
C ALA A 17 -4.95 7.06 -7.14
N HIS A 18 -5.04 8.08 -6.31
CA HIS A 18 -4.23 9.29 -6.37
C HIS A 18 -3.61 9.54 -5.00
N ILE A 19 -2.28 9.52 -4.94
CA ILE A 19 -1.50 9.68 -3.71
C ILE A 19 -1.06 11.13 -3.55
N ILE A 20 -1.52 11.78 -2.50
CA ILE A 20 -1.19 13.16 -2.17
C ILE A 20 -0.22 13.15 -1.00
N LEU A 21 1.01 13.60 -1.23
CA LEU A 21 2.00 13.77 -0.17
C LEU A 21 2.04 15.23 0.29
N TYR A 22 2.15 15.42 1.60
CA TYR A 22 2.36 16.71 2.26
C TYR A 22 3.27 16.53 3.49
N GLY A 23 3.67 17.61 4.14
CA GLY A 23 4.61 17.57 5.27
C GLY A 23 6.03 17.98 4.90
N ASP A 24 6.89 18.10 5.91
CA ASP A 24 8.17 18.82 5.76
C ASP A 24 9.19 18.02 4.95
N ALA A 25 9.07 16.69 4.95
CA ALA A 25 9.94 15.80 4.18
C ALA A 25 9.32 15.34 2.84
N ALA A 26 8.14 15.85 2.48
CA ALA A 26 7.50 15.53 1.21
C ALA A 26 8.09 16.33 0.05
N SER A 27 8.05 15.76 -1.15
CA SER A 27 8.43 16.44 -2.39
C SER A 27 7.70 15.82 -3.58
N ALA A 28 7.67 16.54 -4.71
CA ALA A 28 7.10 16.02 -5.96
C ALA A 28 7.84 14.76 -6.47
N VAL A 29 9.16 14.71 -6.29
CA VAL A 29 9.98 13.53 -6.65
C VAL A 29 9.58 12.33 -5.79
N LEU A 30 9.45 12.53 -4.47
CA LEU A 30 9.04 11.46 -3.57
C LEU A 30 7.61 10.98 -3.85
N ALA A 31 6.68 11.90 -4.13
CA ALA A 31 5.30 11.56 -4.49
C ALA A 31 5.25 10.66 -5.74
N THR A 32 6.03 11.01 -6.76
CA THR A 32 6.16 10.21 -7.98
C THR A 32 6.76 8.84 -7.69
N GLN A 33 7.81 8.78 -6.87
CA GLN A 33 8.45 7.52 -6.49
C GLN A 33 7.47 6.59 -5.74
N VAL A 34 6.71 7.14 -4.78
CA VAL A 34 5.70 6.40 -4.01
C VAL A 34 4.62 5.83 -4.93
N ALA A 35 4.07 6.63 -5.84
CA ALA A 35 3.06 6.13 -6.79
C ALA A 35 3.61 5.04 -7.71
N LEU A 36 4.84 5.22 -8.23
CA LEU A 36 5.49 4.22 -9.07
C LEU A 36 5.79 2.92 -8.32
N GLU A 37 6.20 2.99 -7.05
CA GLU A 37 6.39 1.80 -6.21
C GLU A 37 5.07 1.04 -6.09
N ILE A 38 3.99 1.71 -5.68
CA ILE A 38 2.68 1.10 -5.54
C ILE A 38 2.22 0.48 -6.86
N GLU A 39 2.22 1.25 -7.95
CA GLU A 39 1.75 0.79 -9.26
C GLU A 39 2.53 -0.43 -9.75
N ASN A 40 3.86 -0.37 -9.69
CA ASN A 40 4.72 -1.44 -10.18
C ASN A 40 4.52 -2.73 -9.37
N TYR A 41 4.56 -2.66 -8.04
CA TYR A 41 4.47 -3.87 -7.22
C TYR A 41 3.09 -4.53 -7.33
N TRP A 42 2.02 -3.73 -7.33
CA TRP A 42 0.65 -4.26 -7.40
C TRP A 42 0.25 -4.73 -8.80
N THR A 43 0.88 -4.22 -9.86
CA THR A 43 0.62 -4.67 -11.25
C THR A 43 1.55 -5.80 -11.70
N GLN A 44 2.79 -5.85 -11.20
CA GLN A 44 3.81 -6.85 -11.56
C GLN A 44 3.33 -8.31 -11.50
N PRO A 45 2.55 -8.79 -10.50
CA PRO A 45 2.19 -10.20 -10.43
C PRO A 45 1.31 -10.68 -11.59
N LYS A 46 0.70 -9.77 -12.38
CA LYS A 46 -0.30 -10.10 -13.40
C LYS A 46 -1.41 -10.98 -12.84
N ALA A 47 -1.77 -10.71 -11.59
CA ALA A 47 -2.78 -11.46 -10.87
C ALA A 47 -4.13 -11.33 -11.57
N THR A 48 -4.98 -12.33 -11.38
CA THR A 48 -6.32 -12.36 -11.96
C THR A 48 -7.39 -12.48 -10.88
N VAL A 49 -8.59 -12.01 -11.17
CA VAL A 49 -9.77 -12.23 -10.33
C VAL A 49 -10.95 -12.65 -11.20
N THR A 50 -11.73 -13.62 -10.73
CA THR A 50 -12.95 -14.04 -11.42
C THR A 50 -14.15 -13.30 -10.86
N ILE A 51 -14.83 -12.51 -11.69
CA ILE A 51 -16.01 -11.72 -11.32
C ILE A 51 -17.17 -12.20 -12.20
N LYS A 52 -18.19 -12.78 -11.58
CA LYS A 52 -19.36 -13.37 -12.28
C LYS A 52 -18.97 -14.33 -13.41
N GLY A 53 -17.97 -15.18 -13.16
CA GLY A 53 -17.49 -16.19 -14.10
C GLY A 53 -16.53 -15.67 -15.17
N ILE A 54 -16.20 -14.37 -15.21
CA ILE A 54 -15.24 -13.79 -16.15
C ILE A 54 -13.94 -13.50 -15.42
N ALA A 55 -12.81 -13.97 -15.95
CA ALA A 55 -11.49 -13.66 -15.43
C ALA A 55 -11.02 -12.29 -15.93
N TYR A 56 -10.57 -11.45 -15.00
CA TYR A 56 -10.00 -10.14 -15.26
C TYR A 56 -8.56 -10.10 -14.76
N THR A 57 -7.64 -9.55 -15.54
CA THR A 57 -6.29 -9.22 -15.05
C THR A 57 -6.39 -7.94 -14.21
N VAL A 58 -5.84 -7.98 -13.02
CA VAL A 58 -5.80 -6.81 -12.12
C VAL A 58 -4.63 -5.92 -12.52
N VAL A 59 -4.92 -4.64 -12.74
CA VAL A 59 -3.93 -3.62 -13.09
C VAL A 59 -4.16 -2.42 -12.21
N PHE A 60 -3.11 -1.95 -11.56
CA PHE A 60 -3.18 -0.73 -10.76
C PHE A 60 -2.77 0.46 -11.63
N ASN A 61 -3.46 1.58 -11.44
CA ASN A 61 -3.11 2.85 -12.07
C ASN A 61 -3.06 3.92 -10.98
N ILE A 62 -1.84 4.29 -10.59
CA ILE A 62 -1.58 5.15 -9.45
C ILE A 62 -0.98 6.45 -9.95
N THR A 63 -1.61 7.55 -9.56
CA THR A 63 -1.11 8.90 -9.83
C THR A 63 -0.72 9.56 -8.53
N SER A 64 0.01 10.67 -8.58
CA SER A 64 0.44 11.37 -7.37
C SER A 64 0.47 12.88 -7.52
N ALA A 65 0.37 13.57 -6.39
CA ALA A 65 0.63 15.00 -6.26
C ALA A 65 1.43 15.28 -4.98
N TYR A 66 2.18 16.38 -5.01
CA TYR A 66 2.78 16.98 -3.82
C TYR A 66 2.03 18.28 -3.52
N SER A 67 1.48 18.39 -2.30
CA SER A 67 0.68 19.54 -1.87
C SER A 67 1.27 20.15 -0.59
N PRO A 68 2.27 21.04 -0.69
CA PRO A 68 2.90 21.68 0.49
C PRO A 68 1.94 22.57 1.28
N ASN A 69 0.92 23.10 0.62
CA ASN A 69 -0.03 24.04 1.21
C ASN A 69 -1.38 23.38 1.51
N LEU A 70 -1.44 22.05 1.56
CA LEU A 70 -2.64 21.30 1.90
C LEU A 70 -3.17 21.78 3.26
N GLN A 71 -4.46 22.09 3.32
CA GLN A 71 -5.14 22.46 4.55
C GLN A 71 -5.89 21.26 5.13
N PRO A 72 -6.14 21.21 6.45
CA PRO A 72 -6.92 20.13 7.06
C PRO A 72 -8.29 19.91 6.42
N GLU A 73 -8.96 20.99 6.01
CA GLU A 73 -10.28 20.96 5.37
C GLU A 73 -10.26 20.17 4.06
N ASP A 74 -9.15 20.21 3.30
CA ASP A 74 -8.98 19.43 2.06
C ASP A 74 -9.01 17.91 2.30
N ILE A 75 -8.74 17.46 3.54
CA ILE A 75 -8.82 16.05 3.96
C ILE A 75 -10.18 15.76 4.59
N PHE A 76 -10.65 16.62 5.49
CA PHE A 76 -11.90 16.40 6.22
C PHE A 76 -13.12 16.37 5.31
N GLU A 77 -13.14 17.23 4.29
CA GLU A 77 -14.26 17.37 3.37
C GLU A 77 -14.11 16.54 2.09
N ASN A 78 -13.05 15.74 1.97
CA ASN A 78 -12.81 14.92 0.80
C ASN A 78 -13.90 13.85 0.64
N ASP A 79 -14.64 13.92 -0.46
CA ASP A 79 -15.60 12.92 -0.90
C ASP A 79 -15.11 12.14 -2.14
N ASN A 80 -13.87 12.41 -2.60
CA ASN A 80 -13.29 11.74 -3.74
C ASN A 80 -12.55 10.47 -3.31
N PRO A 81 -13.06 9.26 -3.66
CA PRO A 81 -12.47 7.98 -3.25
C PRO A 81 -11.11 7.70 -3.88
N LEU A 82 -10.68 8.49 -4.87
CA LEU A 82 -9.35 8.38 -5.45
C LEU A 82 -8.28 8.97 -4.53
N PHE A 83 -8.62 9.95 -3.69
CA PHE A 83 -7.62 10.76 -2.98
C PHE A 83 -7.19 10.11 -1.67
N ASN A 84 -5.88 9.85 -1.57
CA ASN A 84 -5.24 9.29 -0.39
C ASN A 84 -4.14 10.24 0.09
N TYR A 85 -4.15 10.60 1.37
CA TYR A 85 -3.32 11.67 1.91
C TYR A 85 -2.31 11.12 2.92
N PHE A 86 -1.04 11.39 2.67
CA PHE A 86 0.02 10.92 3.57
C PHE A 86 0.93 12.07 3.96
N ARG A 87 1.05 12.29 5.27
CA ARG A 87 2.08 13.19 5.79
C ARG A 87 3.43 12.50 5.72
N VAL A 88 4.46 13.19 5.26
CA VAL A 88 5.83 12.67 5.23
C VAL A 88 6.72 13.49 6.14
N GLU A 89 7.40 12.81 7.07
CA GLU A 89 8.35 13.43 8.00
C GLU A 89 9.61 12.57 8.13
N GLU A 90 10.71 13.17 8.57
CA GLU A 90 11.92 12.44 8.95
C GLU A 90 11.72 11.61 10.23
N TYR A 91 10.84 12.08 11.11
CA TYR A 91 10.57 11.50 12.43
C TYR A 91 9.12 11.02 12.56
N SER A 92 8.93 9.90 13.25
CA SER A 92 7.63 9.37 13.68
C SER A 92 7.75 8.91 15.13
N SER A 93 6.79 9.23 15.99
CA SER A 93 6.80 8.86 17.42
C SER A 93 6.73 7.35 17.65
N ILE A 94 6.23 6.59 16.68
CA ILE A 94 6.21 5.13 16.68
C ILE A 94 7.33 4.51 15.82
N ASP A 95 8.24 5.34 15.32
CA ASP A 95 9.43 5.00 14.54
C ASP A 95 9.20 4.26 13.20
N ILE A 96 7.96 4.15 12.75
CA ILE A 96 7.55 3.44 11.53
C ILE A 96 6.53 4.26 10.72
N SER A 97 6.46 4.01 9.40
CA SER A 97 5.32 4.41 8.57
C SER A 97 4.06 3.62 8.94
N PHE A 98 2.89 4.23 8.78
CA PHE A 98 1.61 3.60 9.10
C PHE A 98 0.45 4.27 8.34
N VAL A 99 -0.70 3.61 8.39
CA VAL A 99 -2.00 4.15 7.97
C VAL A 99 -3.00 4.08 9.11
N ASP A 100 -4.10 4.81 8.98
CA ASP A 100 -5.08 5.00 10.06
C ASP A 100 -6.04 3.82 10.28
N GLY A 101 -5.94 2.77 9.47
CA GLY A 101 -6.72 1.54 9.62
C GLY A 101 -6.77 0.71 8.35
N LEU A 102 -7.60 -0.34 8.37
CA LEU A 102 -7.92 -1.10 7.18
C LEU A 102 -8.94 -0.35 6.33
N GLY A 103 -8.71 -0.29 5.03
CA GLY A 103 -9.60 0.39 4.10
C GLY A 103 -9.68 1.88 4.39
N CYS A 104 -8.57 2.55 4.72
CA CYS A 104 -8.54 3.98 4.98
C CYS A 104 -8.00 4.78 3.77
N ASN A 105 -7.97 6.11 3.87
CA ASN A 105 -7.38 6.99 2.87
C ASN A 105 -6.36 8.00 3.44
N THR A 106 -5.99 7.87 4.71
CA THR A 106 -4.99 8.73 5.35
C THR A 106 -3.91 7.92 6.07
N GLY A 107 -2.73 8.51 6.24
CA GLY A 107 -1.63 7.90 6.97
C GLY A 107 -0.40 8.80 7.10
N TYR A 108 0.69 8.19 7.56
CA TYR A 108 1.94 8.85 7.89
C TYR A 108 3.14 8.04 7.40
N PHE A 109 4.00 8.67 6.63
CA PHE A 109 5.25 8.07 6.18
C PHE A 109 6.44 8.66 6.91
N LYS A 110 7.26 7.76 7.46
CA LYS A 110 8.63 8.10 7.87
C LYS A 110 9.54 8.02 6.64
N LEU A 111 10.21 9.10 6.28
CA LEU A 111 11.05 9.20 5.06
C LEU A 111 12.07 8.06 4.97
N ALA A 112 12.72 7.72 6.08
CA ALA A 112 13.71 6.63 6.12
C ALA A 112 13.11 5.26 5.75
N ASN A 113 11.80 5.05 5.93
CA ASN A 113 11.13 3.82 5.54
C ASN A 113 10.76 3.77 4.05
N LEU A 114 10.68 4.91 3.37
CA LEU A 114 10.45 4.99 1.91
C LEU A 114 11.75 4.91 1.10
N SER A 115 12.89 4.97 1.78
CA SER A 115 14.22 4.92 1.17
C SER A 115 14.72 3.47 1.00
N ASN A 116 15.86 3.31 0.30
CA ASN A 116 16.61 2.04 0.21
C ASN A 116 15.86 0.85 -0.42
N ASN A 117 15.17 1.06 -1.55
CA ASN A 117 14.43 0.00 -2.26
C ASN A 117 13.41 -0.73 -1.37
N SER A 118 12.83 -0.03 -0.39
CA SER A 118 11.75 -0.57 0.42
C SER A 118 10.50 -0.76 -0.42
N THR A 119 9.58 -1.57 0.11
CA THR A 119 8.21 -1.77 -0.41
C THR A 119 7.18 -1.18 0.54
N THR A 120 7.57 -0.15 1.30
CA THR A 120 6.75 0.41 2.38
C THR A 120 5.49 1.05 1.82
N ALA A 121 5.60 1.85 0.76
CA ALA A 121 4.43 2.50 0.19
C ALA A 121 3.45 1.47 -0.38
N ALA A 122 3.96 0.43 -1.06
CA ALA A 122 3.14 -0.66 -1.57
C ALA A 122 2.43 -1.45 -0.44
N HIS A 123 3.10 -1.66 0.70
CA HIS A 123 2.53 -2.31 1.88
C HIS A 123 1.45 -1.46 2.55
N GLU A 124 1.75 -0.19 2.85
CA GLU A 124 0.77 0.72 3.43
C GLU A 124 -0.45 0.87 2.51
N PHE A 125 -0.22 0.93 1.19
CA PHE A 125 -1.31 0.97 0.23
C PHE A 125 -2.20 -0.27 0.33
N GLY A 126 -1.64 -1.46 0.55
CA GLY A 126 -2.39 -2.69 0.82
C GLY A 126 -3.37 -2.54 1.98
N HIS A 127 -2.95 -1.93 3.10
CA HIS A 127 -3.86 -1.59 4.19
C HIS A 127 -4.96 -0.63 3.74
N THR A 128 -4.61 0.41 2.97
CA THR A 128 -5.61 1.38 2.49
C THR A 128 -6.69 0.77 1.59
N ILE A 129 -6.44 -0.39 0.98
CA ILE A 129 -7.42 -1.13 0.16
C ILE A 129 -8.00 -2.36 0.87
N GLY A 130 -7.68 -2.55 2.16
CA GLY A 130 -8.39 -3.46 3.06
C GLY A 130 -7.62 -4.71 3.48
N LEU A 131 -6.34 -4.85 3.17
CA LEU A 131 -5.56 -6.00 3.61
C LEU A 131 -5.01 -5.82 5.01
N GLU A 132 -5.12 -6.86 5.82
CA GLU A 132 -4.47 -6.96 7.12
C GLU A 132 -3.11 -7.66 7.05
N HIS A 133 -2.34 -7.59 8.13
CA HIS A 133 -1.15 -8.42 8.26
C HIS A 133 -1.55 -9.89 8.45
N PRO A 134 -0.78 -10.84 7.88
CA PRO A 134 -0.91 -12.25 8.23
C PRO A 134 -0.72 -12.47 9.74
N HIS A 135 -1.47 -13.41 10.33
CA HIS A 135 -1.32 -13.76 11.74
C HIS A 135 -0.07 -14.60 12.04
N ASP A 136 0.34 -15.45 11.10
CA ASP A 136 1.55 -16.27 11.23
C ASP A 136 2.75 -15.48 10.70
N LEU A 137 3.63 -15.05 11.60
CA LEU A 137 4.79 -14.21 11.28
C LEU A 137 6.10 -15.01 11.17
N ASP A 138 6.02 -16.34 11.09
CA ASP A 138 7.18 -17.20 10.81
C ASP A 138 7.06 -17.85 9.42
N LEU A 139 7.71 -17.26 8.43
CA LEU A 139 7.69 -17.69 7.04
C LEU A 139 8.87 -18.60 6.66
N ARG A 140 9.70 -19.03 7.61
CA ARG A 140 10.85 -19.90 7.29
C ARG A 140 10.39 -21.20 6.63
N GLY A 141 10.99 -21.54 5.48
CA GLY A 141 10.64 -22.69 4.66
C GLY A 141 9.29 -22.59 3.92
N LYS A 142 8.59 -21.45 3.99
CA LYS A 142 7.26 -21.25 3.37
C LYS A 142 7.31 -20.42 2.09
N GLY A 143 8.50 -19.96 1.69
CA GLY A 143 8.73 -19.25 0.43
C GLY A 143 8.89 -17.74 0.59
N LEU A 144 8.52 -17.01 -0.46
CA LEU A 144 8.75 -15.57 -0.57
C LEU A 144 7.74 -14.78 0.27
N PRO A 145 8.16 -13.73 1.01
CA PRO A 145 7.23 -12.90 1.77
C PRO A 145 6.28 -12.09 0.88
N GLY A 146 4.97 -12.30 1.08
CA GLY A 146 3.91 -11.46 0.52
C GLY A 146 4.02 -10.00 0.96
N ILE A 147 3.34 -9.09 0.25
CA ILE A 147 3.49 -7.66 0.46
C ILE A 147 3.04 -7.24 1.87
N MET A 148 2.08 -7.97 2.45
CA MET A 148 1.48 -7.66 3.75
C MET A 148 2.23 -8.22 4.95
N TYR A 149 3.35 -8.92 4.78
CA TYR A 149 4.16 -9.27 5.95
C TYR A 149 4.78 -8.01 6.58
N PRO A 150 4.61 -7.79 7.90
CA PRO A 150 5.20 -6.64 8.59
C PRO A 150 6.71 -6.83 8.83
N ARG A 151 7.38 -5.73 9.18
CA ARG A 151 8.74 -5.79 9.74
C ARG A 151 8.74 -6.67 11.00
N GLY A 152 9.83 -7.40 11.24
CA GLY A 152 9.93 -8.35 12.34
C GLY A 152 9.53 -9.79 11.99
N THR A 153 8.90 -10.02 10.83
CA THR A 153 8.61 -11.36 10.31
C THR A 153 9.89 -12.20 10.20
N LEU A 154 9.85 -13.44 10.67
CA LEU A 154 10.94 -14.39 10.48
C LEU A 154 10.85 -14.99 9.08
N VAL A 155 11.97 -15.04 8.38
CA VAL A 155 12.06 -15.51 7.00
C VAL A 155 13.32 -16.33 6.81
N ASP A 156 13.42 -17.05 5.70
CA ASP A 156 14.66 -17.71 5.34
C ASP A 156 15.82 -16.70 5.17
N PRO A 157 17.08 -17.09 5.45
CA PRO A 157 18.22 -16.18 5.46
C PRO A 157 18.35 -15.26 4.24
N GLY A 158 18.03 -15.76 3.05
CA GLY A 158 18.09 -15.00 1.80
C GLY A 158 17.11 -13.81 1.71
N PHE A 159 16.16 -13.70 2.63
CA PHE A 159 15.20 -12.59 2.70
C PHE A 159 15.39 -11.69 3.94
N GLN A 160 16.39 -11.95 4.76
CA GLN A 160 16.71 -11.14 5.95
C GLN A 160 17.43 -9.84 5.57
N TYR A 161 17.53 -8.88 6.50
CA TYR A 161 18.43 -7.73 6.33
C TYR A 161 19.89 -8.17 6.24
N ASP A 162 20.27 -9.15 7.06
CA ASP A 162 21.57 -9.83 7.03
C ASP A 162 21.34 -11.34 6.93
N PRO A 163 21.67 -11.99 5.80
CA PRO A 163 21.56 -13.44 5.65
C PRO A 163 22.46 -14.26 6.60
N ALA A 164 23.48 -13.66 7.21
CA ALA A 164 24.32 -14.33 8.20
C ALA A 164 23.78 -14.21 9.64
N ALA A 165 22.83 -13.30 9.89
CA ALA A 165 22.26 -13.12 11.20
C ALA A 165 21.35 -14.29 11.60
N ALA A 166 21.37 -14.66 12.88
CA ALA A 166 20.43 -15.61 13.43
C ALA A 166 19.00 -15.05 13.37
N ALA A 167 18.02 -15.89 13.07
CA ALA A 167 16.61 -15.48 12.98
C ALA A 167 16.15 -14.74 14.25
N GLY A 168 15.55 -13.56 14.08
CA GLY A 168 15.07 -12.70 15.17
C GLY A 168 16.15 -11.85 15.86
N ALA A 169 17.44 -12.05 15.57
CA ALA A 169 18.50 -11.15 16.01
C ALA A 169 18.51 -9.86 15.19
N ILE A 170 19.37 -8.90 15.56
CA ILE A 170 19.61 -7.70 14.73
C ILE A 170 20.04 -8.15 13.33
N GLY A 171 19.32 -7.69 12.32
CA GLY A 171 19.52 -8.09 10.92
C GLY A 171 18.82 -9.40 10.53
N GLY A 172 18.39 -10.22 11.50
CA GLY A 172 17.81 -11.56 11.31
C GLY A 172 16.30 -11.60 11.09
N THR A 173 15.69 -10.50 10.63
CA THR A 173 14.27 -10.42 10.28
C THR A 173 14.12 -9.99 8.83
N MET A 174 12.93 -10.19 8.26
CA MET A 174 12.62 -9.84 6.88
C MET A 174 13.04 -8.41 6.52
N ASN A 175 13.79 -8.30 5.43
CA ASN A 175 14.04 -7.04 4.75
C ASN A 175 12.86 -6.73 3.79
N PRO A 176 12.15 -5.60 3.96
CA PRO A 176 11.03 -5.21 3.12
C PRO A 176 11.32 -5.19 1.62
N ALA A 177 12.58 -4.99 1.20
CA ALA A 177 12.96 -5.01 -0.21
C ALA A 177 12.69 -6.36 -0.90
N HIS A 178 12.53 -7.44 -0.13
CA HIS A 178 12.23 -8.78 -0.67
C HIS A 178 10.75 -9.11 -0.76
N ARG A 179 9.87 -8.25 -0.22
CA ARG A 179 8.42 -8.47 -0.33
C ARG A 179 7.96 -8.38 -1.78
N LYS A 180 6.93 -9.16 -2.13
CA LYS A 180 6.23 -9.06 -3.41
C LYS A 180 4.73 -9.14 -3.20
N VAL A 181 3.98 -8.45 -4.04
CA VAL A 181 2.55 -8.73 -4.16
C VAL A 181 2.39 -10.07 -4.85
N LEU A 182 1.62 -10.95 -4.24
CA LEU A 182 1.32 -12.30 -4.72
C LEU A 182 -0.15 -12.38 -5.15
N GLN A 183 -0.51 -13.42 -5.91
CA GLN A 183 -1.92 -13.70 -6.25
C GLN A 183 -2.79 -13.78 -4.98
N LYS A 184 -2.26 -14.38 -3.90
CA LYS A 184 -2.97 -14.46 -2.62
C LYS A 184 -3.33 -13.09 -2.04
N ASP A 185 -2.45 -12.09 -2.15
CA ASP A 185 -2.76 -10.73 -1.69
C ASP A 185 -3.96 -10.14 -2.47
N ILE A 186 -4.10 -10.50 -3.75
CA ILE A 186 -5.23 -10.08 -4.60
C ILE A 186 -6.50 -10.87 -4.30
N ASP A 187 -6.38 -12.16 -4.00
CA ASP A 187 -7.51 -13.00 -3.60
C ASP A 187 -8.11 -12.51 -2.27
N ASP A 188 -7.24 -12.14 -1.32
CA ASP A 188 -7.60 -11.65 0.02
C ASP A 188 -8.25 -10.25 0.00
N LEU A 189 -8.16 -9.52 -1.12
CA LEU A 189 -8.92 -8.27 -1.34
C LEU A 189 -10.38 -8.50 -1.69
N TYR A 190 -10.76 -9.75 -2.02
CA TYR A 190 -12.13 -10.13 -2.36
C TYR A 190 -12.80 -9.24 -3.43
N PHE A 191 -12.06 -8.78 -4.45
CA PHE A 191 -12.61 -7.88 -5.48
C PHE A 191 -13.85 -8.40 -6.21
N HIS A 192 -14.05 -9.72 -6.24
CA HIS A 192 -15.26 -10.35 -6.77
C HIS A 192 -16.54 -10.05 -5.98
N LYS A 193 -16.42 -9.54 -4.75
CA LYS A 193 -17.54 -9.13 -3.89
C LYS A 193 -17.89 -7.64 -4.04
N LEU A 194 -17.12 -6.86 -4.80
CA LEU A 194 -17.39 -5.45 -5.01
C LEU A 194 -18.73 -5.23 -5.73
N SER A 195 -19.47 -4.23 -5.26
CA SER A 195 -20.76 -3.82 -5.84
C SER A 195 -20.55 -2.79 -6.95
N PHE A 196 -20.31 -3.26 -8.16
CA PHE A 196 -20.15 -2.40 -9.33
C PHE A 196 -21.46 -1.72 -9.73
N ASN A 197 -21.41 -0.41 -9.92
CA ASN A 197 -22.54 0.41 -10.36
C ASN A 197 -22.79 0.30 -11.89
N LYS A 198 -23.74 1.08 -12.40
CA LYS A 198 -24.09 1.14 -13.84
C LYS A 198 -22.93 1.53 -14.77
N ASN A 199 -21.91 2.23 -14.25
CA ASN A 199 -20.71 2.62 -14.97
C ASN A 199 -19.58 1.59 -14.85
N ASN A 200 -19.87 0.41 -14.27
CA ASN A 200 -18.89 -0.64 -13.97
C ASN A 200 -17.78 -0.18 -13.02
N THR A 201 -18.06 0.76 -12.11
CA THR A 201 -17.12 1.18 -11.07
C THR A 201 -17.60 0.80 -9.67
N ALA A 202 -16.67 0.57 -8.76
CA ALA A 202 -16.90 0.34 -7.34
C ALA A 202 -15.82 1.03 -6.51
N VAL A 203 -16.16 1.48 -5.31
CA VAL A 203 -15.19 2.01 -4.35
C VAL A 203 -14.47 0.86 -3.64
N VAL A 204 -13.17 1.03 -3.38
CA VAL A 204 -12.32 0.08 -2.63
C VAL A 204 -11.73 0.80 -1.43
N GLY A 205 -11.99 0.31 -0.22
CA GLY A 205 -11.70 1.02 1.02
C GLY A 205 -12.78 2.06 1.37
N ASP A 206 -12.46 2.93 2.31
CA ASP A 206 -13.34 3.91 2.94
C ASP A 206 -12.54 5.15 3.37
N PHE A 207 -13.26 6.19 3.79
CA PHE A 207 -12.68 7.45 4.25
C PHE A 207 -12.33 7.37 5.74
N SER A 208 -11.07 7.64 6.07
CA SER A 208 -10.64 7.91 7.44
C SER A 208 -10.65 9.41 7.74
N SER A 209 -10.32 10.23 6.74
CA SER A 209 -10.35 11.70 6.82
C SER A 209 -9.60 12.27 8.03
N ILE A 210 -8.42 11.74 8.35
CA ILE A 210 -7.58 12.19 9.47
C ILE A 210 -6.48 13.13 8.98
N TRP A 211 -6.41 14.32 9.58
CA TRP A 211 -5.28 15.23 9.43
C TRP A 211 -4.15 14.84 10.37
N HIS A 212 -2.95 14.63 9.82
CA HIS A 212 -1.76 14.31 10.61
C HIS A 212 -0.96 15.57 10.90
N HIS A 213 -0.74 15.84 12.19
CA HIS A 213 0.21 16.86 12.63
C HIS A 213 1.64 16.33 12.57
N LYS A 214 2.62 17.25 12.49
CA LYS A 214 4.02 16.87 12.70
C LYS A 214 4.21 16.31 14.10
N HIS A 215 4.90 15.18 14.20
CA HIS A 215 5.30 14.64 15.50
C HIS A 215 6.52 15.41 16.02
N LEU A 216 6.52 15.74 17.31
CA LEU A 216 7.64 16.43 17.96
C LEU A 216 8.54 15.40 18.66
N GLN A 217 9.86 15.68 18.64
CA GLN A 217 10.86 14.92 19.39
C GLN A 217 10.94 15.36 20.85
#